data_AF-A0A3D4Y893-F1
#
_entry.id   AF-A0A3D4Y893-F1
#
_cell.length_a   1.000
_cell.length_b   1.000
_cell.length_c   1.000
_cell.angle_alpha   90.00
_cell.angle_beta   90.00
_cell.angle_gamma   90.00
#
_symmetry.space_group_name_H-M   'P 1'
#
loop_
_entity.id
_entity.type
_entity.pdbx_description
1 polymer ?
#
loop_
_entity_poly.entity_id
_entity_poly.type
_entity_poly.pdbx_seq_one_letter_code
_entity_poly.pdbx_strand_id
1 'polypeptide(L)'
;MLDRAFISVDIGSTYTKGALFSLSLASDRFLLKKQATHPTTVDLPMRGVQHVLASLEAPVDAPIYYSSSAKGGLSIVAIGIVPELTLYMAKLTAYSAGGKITQVFDFKLSQADVRLIDELRPDIILFAGGTDGGNEQYNLHNAKLLQSLTCETTILYAGNRAIVDEITLLLKDKQLEIAPNILPRIDSP
;
A
#
# COMPACT_ATOMS: atom_id res chain seq x y z
N MET A 1 37.53 -18.68 -3.28
CA MET A 1 36.27 -18.17 -2.69
C MET A 1 35.24 -18.16 -3.79
N LEU A 2 34.10 -18.85 -3.61
CA LEU A 2 33.02 -18.83 -4.60
C LEU A 2 32.26 -17.52 -4.46
N ASP A 3 32.25 -16.71 -5.52
CA ASP A 3 31.40 -15.53 -5.62
C ASP A 3 29.93 -15.98 -5.60
N ARG A 4 29.10 -15.33 -4.77
CA ARG A 4 27.67 -15.66 -4.68
C ARG A 4 26.90 -14.88 -5.74
N ALA A 5 26.05 -15.56 -6.51
CA ALA A 5 25.17 -14.93 -7.50
C ALA A 5 23.86 -14.47 -6.87
N PHE A 6 23.27 -13.37 -7.37
CA PHE A 6 21.99 -12.81 -6.94
C PHE A 6 21.25 -12.25 -8.14
N ILE A 7 19.93 -12.37 -8.15
CA ILE A 7 19.09 -11.78 -9.19
C ILE A 7 18.20 -10.74 -8.53
N SER A 8 18.16 -9.53 -9.10
CA SER A 8 17.18 -8.51 -8.74
C SER A 8 16.25 -8.27 -9.93
N VAL A 9 14.95 -8.27 -9.70
CA VAL A 9 13.92 -8.02 -10.72
C VAL A 9 13.02 -6.88 -10.28
N ASP A 10 12.94 -5.82 -11.06
CA ASP A 10 12.00 -4.73 -10.86
C ASP A 10 10.88 -4.79 -11.90
N ILE A 11 9.66 -5.06 -11.44
CA ILE A 11 8.46 -5.11 -12.29
C ILE A 11 7.84 -3.70 -12.31
N GLY A 12 8.33 -2.84 -13.20
CA GLY A 12 7.83 -1.48 -13.39
C GLY A 12 6.46 -1.41 -14.07
N SER A 13 5.84 -0.23 -14.10
CA SER A 13 4.58 0.01 -14.84
C SER A 13 4.71 -0.15 -16.36
N THR A 14 5.88 0.17 -16.93
CA THR A 14 6.14 0.04 -18.38
C THR A 14 7.06 -1.12 -18.72
N TYR A 15 8.10 -1.34 -17.92
CA TYR A 15 9.11 -2.36 -18.17
C TYR A 15 9.39 -3.19 -16.92
N THR A 16 9.47 -4.50 -17.10
CA THR A 16 10.10 -5.41 -16.16
C THR A 16 11.59 -5.47 -16.47
N LYS A 17 12.43 -5.21 -15.48
CA LYS A 17 13.88 -5.16 -15.59
C LYS A 17 14.47 -6.22 -14.66
N GLY A 18 15.53 -6.89 -15.07
CA GLY A 18 16.26 -7.77 -14.17
C GLY A 18 17.76 -7.66 -14.38
N ALA A 19 18.49 -7.94 -13.30
CA ALA A 19 19.93 -7.89 -13.26
C ALA A 19 20.48 -9.06 -12.44
N LEU A 20 21.47 -9.75 -13.02
CA LEU A 20 22.27 -10.76 -12.36
C LEU A 20 23.52 -10.10 -11.79
N PHE A 21 23.73 -10.24 -10.49
CA PHE A 21 24.90 -9.75 -9.77
C PHE A 21 25.73 -10.91 -9.23
N SER A 22 27.03 -10.70 -9.05
CA SER A 22 27.87 -11.53 -8.19
C SER A 22 28.46 -10.70 -7.06
N LEU A 23 28.39 -11.18 -5.82
CA LEU A 23 29.08 -10.58 -4.68
C LEU A 23 30.51 -11.11 -4.61
N SER A 24 31.49 -10.23 -4.78
CA SER A 24 32.89 -10.55 -4.56
C SER A 24 33.22 -10.44 -3.07
N LEU A 25 33.46 -11.58 -2.41
CA LEU A 25 33.79 -11.60 -0.97
C LEU A 25 35.13 -10.92 -0.66
N ALA A 26 36.03 -10.84 -1.64
CA ALA A 26 37.34 -10.19 -1.48
C ALA A 26 37.25 -8.66 -1.48
N SER A 27 36.27 -8.09 -2.20
CA SER A 27 36.13 -6.63 -2.37
C SER A 27 34.85 -6.05 -1.75
N ASP A 28 33.99 -6.91 -1.20
CA ASP A 28 32.67 -6.58 -0.64
C ASP A 28 31.81 -5.72 -1.58
N ARG A 29 31.79 -6.10 -2.87
CA ARG A 29 31.08 -5.37 -3.92
C ARG A 29 30.23 -6.30 -4.77
N PHE A 30 29.06 -5.80 -5.14
CA PHE A 30 28.25 -6.40 -6.20
C PHE A 30 28.82 -6.03 -7.57
N LEU A 31 29.01 -7.04 -8.42
CA LEU A 31 29.39 -6.88 -9.81
C LEU A 31 28.20 -7.25 -10.68
N LEU A 32 27.74 -6.33 -11.52
CA LEU A 32 26.71 -6.60 -12.52
C LEU A 32 27.29 -7.53 -13.59
N LYS A 33 26.66 -8.69 -13.80
CA LYS A 33 27.07 -9.70 -14.78
C LYS A 33 26.23 -9.61 -16.06
N LYS A 34 24.91 -9.48 -15.90
CA LYS A 34 23.98 -9.41 -17.02
C LYS A 34 22.75 -8.62 -16.63
N GLN A 35 22.11 -8.00 -17.60
CA GLN A 35 20.85 -7.30 -17.45
C GLN A 35 19.91 -7.71 -18.58
N ALA A 36 18.62 -7.72 -18.30
CA ALA A 36 17.58 -8.00 -19.26
C ALA A 36 16.36 -7.12 -18.98
N THR A 37 15.60 -6.82 -20.02
CA THR A 37 14.36 -6.05 -19.91
C THR A 37 13.28 -6.66 -20.78
N HIS A 38 12.04 -6.49 -20.36
CA HIS A 38 10.86 -6.91 -21.11
C HIS A 38 9.74 -5.89 -20.87
N PRO A 39 8.90 -5.54 -21.86
CA PRO A 39 7.68 -4.76 -21.61
C PRO A 39 6.83 -5.40 -20.51
N THR A 40 6.31 -4.62 -19.57
CA THR A 40 5.54 -5.15 -18.45
C THR A 40 4.25 -5.79 -18.93
N THR A 41 4.01 -7.03 -18.52
CA THR A 41 2.76 -7.75 -18.75
C THR A 41 1.79 -7.45 -17.60
N VAL A 42 1.08 -6.32 -17.66
CA VAL A 42 0.27 -5.77 -16.56
C VAL A 42 -0.74 -6.79 -16.00
N ASP A 43 -1.46 -7.52 -16.87
CA ASP A 43 -2.47 -8.50 -16.45
C ASP A 43 -1.87 -9.78 -15.85
N LEU A 44 -0.60 -10.06 -16.16
CA LEU A 44 0.10 -11.24 -15.65
C LEU A 44 1.60 -10.94 -15.48
N PRO A 45 2.00 -10.19 -14.45
CA PRO A 45 3.38 -9.69 -14.29
C PRO A 45 4.45 -10.78 -14.30
N MET A 46 4.08 -11.99 -13.86
CA MET A 46 4.96 -13.16 -13.85
C MET A 46 5.46 -13.56 -15.23
N ARG A 47 4.72 -13.30 -16.33
CA ARG A 47 5.22 -13.56 -17.69
C ARG A 47 6.43 -12.67 -18.02
N GLY A 48 6.35 -11.38 -17.71
CA GLY A 48 7.49 -10.46 -17.88
C GLY A 48 8.70 -10.88 -17.06
N VAL A 49 8.48 -11.33 -15.82
CA VAL A 49 9.54 -11.88 -14.96
C VAL A 49 10.19 -13.11 -15.59
N GLN A 50 9.40 -14.07 -16.09
CA GLN A 50 9.92 -15.28 -16.74
C GLN A 50 10.79 -14.96 -17.97
N HIS A 51 10.38 -14.01 -18.82
CA HIS A 51 11.18 -13.56 -19.96
C HIS A 51 12.51 -12.94 -19.55
N VAL A 52 12.48 -12.10 -18.51
CA VAL A 52 13.70 -11.48 -17.95
C VAL A 52 14.62 -12.56 -17.38
N LEU A 53 14.11 -13.48 -16.57
CA LEU A 53 14.91 -14.56 -15.97
C LEU A 53 15.54 -15.48 -17.02
N ALA A 54 14.77 -15.86 -18.06
CA ALA A 54 15.28 -16.66 -19.17
C ALA A 54 16.44 -15.95 -19.91
N SER A 55 16.36 -14.63 -20.04
CA SER A 55 17.40 -13.82 -20.71
C SER A 55 18.66 -13.63 -19.86
N LEU A 56 18.56 -13.72 -18.53
CA LEU A 56 19.69 -13.54 -17.62
C LEU A 56 20.64 -14.74 -17.58
N GLU A 57 20.22 -15.92 -18.06
CA GLU A 57 21.02 -17.17 -18.03
C GLU A 57 21.65 -17.42 -16.64
N ALA A 58 20.92 -17.06 -15.59
CA ALA A 58 21.43 -17.11 -14.24
C ALA A 58 21.53 -18.56 -13.72
N PRO A 59 22.42 -18.83 -12.75
CA PRO A 59 22.44 -20.12 -12.06
C PRO A 59 21.07 -20.45 -11.48
N VAL A 60 20.67 -21.73 -11.56
CA VAL A 60 19.35 -22.21 -11.08
C VAL A 60 19.11 -21.87 -9.60
N ASP A 61 20.16 -21.87 -8.80
CA ASP A 61 20.08 -21.66 -7.35
C ASP A 61 20.34 -20.20 -6.92
N ALA A 62 20.45 -19.25 -7.87
CA ALA A 62 20.65 -17.85 -7.53
C ALA A 62 19.38 -17.27 -6.87
N PRO A 63 19.44 -16.71 -5.66
CA PRO A 63 18.29 -16.10 -5.02
C PRO A 63 17.75 -14.95 -5.86
N ILE A 64 16.42 -14.92 -6.02
CA ILE A 64 15.70 -13.88 -6.76
C ILE A 64 15.03 -12.95 -5.76
N TYR A 65 15.36 -11.68 -5.86
CA TYR A 65 14.69 -10.58 -5.18
C TYR A 65 13.87 -9.82 -6.19
N TYR A 66 12.65 -9.42 -5.83
CA TYR A 66 11.80 -8.66 -6.74
C TYR A 66 11.02 -7.54 -6.06
N SER A 67 10.80 -6.47 -6.83
CA SER A 67 9.88 -5.37 -6.52
C SER A 67 8.81 -5.29 -7.61
N SER A 68 7.63 -4.77 -7.28
CA SER A 68 6.58 -4.57 -8.28
C SER A 68 5.82 -3.27 -8.07
N SER A 69 5.66 -2.51 -9.16
CA SER A 69 4.78 -1.34 -9.29
C SER A 69 3.79 -1.48 -10.47
N ALA A 70 3.75 -2.67 -11.09
CA ALA A 70 3.07 -2.91 -12.37
C ALA A 70 1.54 -2.97 -12.32
N LYS A 71 0.93 -3.17 -11.13
CA LYS A 71 -0.53 -3.36 -11.00
C LYS A 71 -1.34 -2.07 -11.10
N GLY A 72 -0.69 -0.93 -11.36
CA GLY A 72 -1.32 0.39 -11.38
C GLY A 72 -1.08 1.18 -10.09
N GLY A 73 -1.46 2.46 -10.11
CA GLY A 73 -1.34 3.33 -8.94
C GLY A 73 -2.31 2.88 -7.86
N LEU A 74 -1.78 2.51 -6.70
CA LEU A 74 -2.50 2.10 -5.49
C LEU A 74 -3.72 3.02 -5.26
N SER A 75 -4.92 2.52 -5.49
CA SER A 75 -6.17 3.27 -5.37
C SER A 75 -6.51 3.44 -3.90
N ILE A 76 -6.64 4.68 -3.45
CA ILE A 76 -6.90 5.02 -2.04
C ILE A 76 -8.18 5.84 -1.92
N VAL A 77 -9.07 5.40 -1.06
CA VAL A 77 -10.12 6.26 -0.49
C VAL A 77 -9.60 6.84 0.83
N ALA A 78 -9.66 8.16 1.01
CA ALA A 78 -9.23 8.80 2.25
C ALA A 78 -10.44 9.29 3.06
N ILE A 79 -10.50 8.92 4.34
CA ILE A 79 -11.53 9.36 5.28
C ILE A 79 -10.86 10.16 6.40
N GLY A 80 -11.42 11.32 6.74
CA GLY A 80 -11.03 12.11 7.91
C GLY A 80 -12.25 12.66 8.65
N ILE A 81 -12.06 13.24 9.85
CA ILE A 81 -13.17 13.92 10.54
C ILE A 81 -13.29 15.36 10.07
N VAL A 82 -12.19 16.12 10.17
CA VAL A 82 -12.16 17.55 9.85
C VAL A 82 -11.43 17.75 8.51
N PRO A 83 -12.07 18.40 7.51
CA PRO A 83 -11.50 18.59 6.17
C PRO A 83 -10.11 19.23 6.17
N GLU A 84 -9.92 20.30 6.93
CA GLU A 84 -8.70 21.11 6.97
C GLU A 84 -7.59 20.52 7.85
N LEU A 85 -7.88 19.44 8.59
CA LEU A 85 -6.93 18.81 9.51
C LEU A 85 -6.71 17.34 9.14
N THR A 86 -7.49 16.44 9.72
CA THR A 86 -7.27 14.99 9.58
C THR A 86 -7.46 14.50 8.15
N LEU A 87 -8.40 15.08 7.39
CA LEU A 87 -8.57 14.70 5.99
C LEU A 87 -7.44 15.24 5.11
N TYR A 88 -6.99 16.47 5.37
CA TYR A 88 -5.82 17.04 4.71
C TYR A 88 -4.57 16.16 4.93
N MET A 89 -4.34 15.75 6.18
CA MET A 89 -3.22 14.86 6.49
C MET A 89 -3.36 13.48 5.84
N ALA A 90 -4.56 12.88 5.85
CA ALA A 90 -4.80 11.63 5.13
C ALA A 90 -4.49 11.75 3.63
N LYS A 91 -4.88 12.85 2.98
CA LYS A 91 -4.54 13.12 1.59
C LYS A 91 -3.02 13.21 1.38
N LEU A 92 -2.32 13.96 2.23
CA LEU A 92 -0.86 14.07 2.18
C LEU A 92 -0.16 12.72 2.36
N THR A 93 -0.61 11.90 3.32
CA THR A 93 -0.08 10.55 3.54
C THR A 93 -0.27 9.68 2.31
N ALA A 94 -1.47 9.66 1.73
CA ALA A 94 -1.76 8.89 0.52
C ALA A 94 -0.90 9.32 -0.67
N TYR A 95 -0.74 10.63 -0.90
CA TYR A 95 0.14 11.14 -1.96
C TYR A 95 1.62 10.82 -1.72
N SER A 96 2.08 10.95 -0.48
CA SER A 96 3.46 10.65 -0.11
C SER A 96 3.81 9.16 -0.30
N ALA A 97 2.82 8.28 -0.13
CA ALA A 97 2.95 6.85 -0.42
C ALA A 97 2.89 6.52 -1.92
N GLY A 98 2.73 7.50 -2.80
CA GLY A 98 2.55 7.29 -4.24
C GLY A 98 1.18 6.73 -4.62
N GLY A 99 0.21 6.83 -3.70
CA GLY A 99 -1.16 6.39 -3.92
C GLY A 99 -1.97 7.36 -4.78
N LYS A 100 -2.89 6.82 -5.57
CA LYS A 100 -3.89 7.57 -6.32
C LYS A 100 -5.16 7.69 -5.47
N ILE A 101 -5.45 8.88 -4.98
CA ILE A 101 -6.70 9.14 -4.27
C ILE A 101 -7.86 9.10 -5.27
N THR A 102 -8.78 8.16 -5.10
CA THR A 102 -9.97 8.01 -5.96
C THR A 102 -11.19 8.70 -5.41
N GLN A 103 -11.31 8.78 -4.07
CA GLN A 103 -12.35 9.56 -3.42
C GLN A 103 -11.94 9.97 -2.01
N VAL A 104 -12.55 11.05 -1.51
CA VAL A 104 -12.36 11.55 -0.14
C VAL A 104 -13.69 11.73 0.58
N PHE A 105 -13.69 11.49 1.89
CA PHE A 105 -14.84 11.70 2.75
C PHE A 105 -14.42 12.39 4.05
N ASP A 106 -15.29 13.26 4.55
CA ASP A 106 -15.17 13.92 5.84
C ASP A 106 -16.40 13.69 6.72
N PHE A 107 -16.27 13.99 8.01
CA PHE A 107 -17.33 13.82 9.01
C PHE A 107 -17.91 12.39 9.06
N LYS A 108 -19.24 12.29 9.16
CA LYS A 108 -19.97 11.03 9.23
C LYS A 108 -20.26 10.55 7.82
N LEU A 109 -19.81 9.34 7.51
CA LEU A 109 -20.25 8.63 6.32
C LEU A 109 -21.77 8.45 6.35
N SER A 110 -22.34 8.47 5.16
CA SER A 110 -23.70 8.05 4.85
C SER A 110 -23.71 6.67 4.21
N GLN A 111 -24.88 6.05 4.12
CA GLN A 111 -25.04 4.80 3.37
C GLN A 111 -24.78 4.98 1.86
N ALA A 112 -24.90 6.20 1.33
CA ALA A 112 -24.56 6.48 -0.06
C ALA A 112 -23.04 6.46 -0.28
N ASP A 113 -22.28 6.95 0.70
CA ASP A 113 -20.81 6.93 0.66
C ASP A 113 -20.29 5.50 0.67
N VAL A 114 -20.86 4.63 1.51
CA VAL A 114 -20.49 3.20 1.55
C VAL A 114 -20.76 2.53 0.19
N ARG A 115 -21.90 2.80 -0.44
CA ARG A 115 -22.19 2.27 -1.79
C ARG A 115 -21.20 2.77 -2.82
N LEU A 116 -20.82 4.05 -2.77
CA LEU A 116 -19.81 4.60 -3.66
C LEU A 116 -18.45 3.95 -3.45
N ILE A 117 -18.05 3.67 -2.20
CA ILE A 117 -16.81 2.94 -1.91
C ILE A 117 -16.85 1.53 -2.53
N ASP A 118 -17.98 0.81 -2.38
CA ASP A 118 -18.17 -0.52 -2.98
C ASP A 118 -18.10 -0.48 -4.51
N GLU A 119 -18.62 0.57 -5.15
CA GLU A 119 -18.53 0.78 -6.60
C GLU A 119 -17.09 1.08 -7.05
N LEU A 120 -16.36 1.90 -6.27
CA LEU A 120 -14.99 2.31 -6.57
C LEU A 120 -13.96 1.19 -6.35
N ARG A 121 -14.25 0.23 -5.45
CA ARG A 121 -13.39 -0.90 -5.08
C ARG A 121 -11.92 -0.48 -4.85
N PRO A 122 -11.64 0.44 -3.91
CA PRO A 122 -10.28 0.91 -3.68
C PRO A 122 -9.39 -0.21 -3.14
N ASP A 123 -8.09 -0.15 -3.42
CA ASP A 123 -7.13 -1.09 -2.83
C ASP A 123 -7.02 -0.85 -1.31
N ILE A 124 -7.03 0.43 -0.89
CA ILE A 124 -6.94 0.85 0.50
C ILE A 124 -8.00 1.90 0.84
N ILE A 125 -8.63 1.75 1.99
CA ILE A 125 -9.34 2.83 2.68
C ILE A 125 -8.43 3.36 3.79
N LEU A 126 -7.86 4.54 3.59
CA LEU A 126 -7.11 5.23 4.62
C LEU A 126 -8.09 5.92 5.58
N PHE A 127 -8.36 5.25 6.69
CA PHE A 127 -9.32 5.69 7.68
C PHE A 127 -8.61 6.45 8.81
N ALA A 128 -8.45 7.75 8.60
CA ALA A 128 -7.90 8.68 9.58
C ALA A 128 -9.02 9.40 10.34
N GLY A 129 -8.67 10.06 11.44
CA GLY A 129 -9.62 10.90 12.15
C GLY A 129 -9.36 11.02 13.65
N GLY A 130 -9.61 12.22 14.16
CA GLY A 130 -9.46 12.59 15.56
C GLY A 130 -8.00 12.73 15.97
N THR A 131 -7.78 13.49 17.05
CA THR A 131 -6.54 13.43 17.81
C THR A 131 -6.59 12.26 18.79
N ASP A 132 -5.45 11.89 19.34
CA ASP A 132 -5.41 10.91 20.43
C ASP A 132 -6.05 11.49 21.69
N GLY A 133 -7.06 10.79 22.21
CA GLY A 133 -7.91 11.28 23.32
C GLY A 133 -8.92 12.36 22.90
N GLY A 134 -9.07 12.57 21.59
CA GLY A 134 -10.04 13.51 21.01
C GLY A 134 -11.40 12.86 20.75
N ASN A 135 -12.07 13.31 19.68
CA ASN A 135 -13.38 12.78 19.32
C ASN A 135 -13.33 11.29 18.95
N GLU A 136 -14.24 10.52 19.53
CA GLU A 136 -14.40 9.08 19.29
C GLU A 136 -15.61 8.76 18.39
N GLN A 137 -16.64 9.61 18.46
CA GLN A 137 -17.96 9.33 17.90
C GLN A 137 -17.97 9.24 16.36
N TYR A 138 -17.22 10.09 15.67
CA TYR A 138 -17.19 10.07 14.20
C TYR A 138 -16.55 8.79 13.67
N ASN A 139 -15.40 8.39 14.21
CA ASN A 139 -14.72 7.17 13.79
C ASN A 139 -15.56 5.93 14.13
N LEU A 140 -16.16 5.86 15.32
CA LEU A 140 -17.05 4.74 15.67
C LEU A 140 -18.29 4.68 14.78
N HIS A 141 -18.88 5.82 14.40
CA HIS A 141 -19.98 5.88 13.44
C HIS A 141 -19.56 5.38 12.06
N ASN A 142 -18.43 5.86 11.54
CA ASN A 142 -17.92 5.49 10.22
C ASN A 142 -17.55 4.00 10.18
N ALA A 143 -16.88 3.48 11.21
CA ALA A 143 -16.56 2.06 11.34
C ALA A 143 -17.82 1.18 11.30
N LYS A 144 -18.89 1.60 12.00
CA LYS A 144 -20.16 0.87 11.97
C LYS A 144 -20.75 0.75 10.57
N LEU A 145 -20.61 1.78 9.74
CA LEU A 145 -21.05 1.77 8.35
C LEU A 145 -20.10 0.97 7.44
N LEU A 146 -18.78 1.08 7.65
CA LEU A 146 -17.80 0.32 6.88
C LEU A 146 -17.93 -1.21 7.08
N GLN A 147 -18.56 -1.68 8.16
CA GLN A 147 -18.93 -3.09 8.31
C GLN A 147 -19.75 -3.63 7.13
N SER A 148 -20.62 -2.81 6.53
CA SER A 148 -21.48 -3.25 5.45
C SER A 148 -20.81 -3.21 4.07
N LEU A 149 -19.53 -2.84 3.97
CA LEU A 149 -18.79 -2.93 2.71
C LEU A 149 -18.77 -4.36 2.17
N THR A 150 -18.92 -4.50 0.87
CA THR A 150 -18.91 -5.79 0.17
C THR A 150 -17.71 -5.94 -0.76
N CYS A 151 -17.06 -4.84 -1.16
CA CYS A 151 -15.83 -4.91 -1.95
C CYS A 151 -14.64 -5.45 -1.14
N GLU A 152 -13.73 -6.13 -1.82
CA GLU A 152 -12.40 -6.45 -1.27
C GLU A 152 -11.56 -5.18 -1.20
N THR A 153 -11.16 -4.79 0.01
CA THR A 153 -10.33 -3.61 0.27
C THR A 153 -9.62 -3.76 1.61
N THR A 154 -8.42 -3.19 1.75
CA THR A 154 -7.74 -3.09 3.05
C THR A 154 -8.15 -1.79 3.74
N ILE A 155 -8.70 -1.89 4.95
CA ILE A 155 -8.96 -0.72 5.79
C ILE A 155 -7.71 -0.48 6.64
N LEU A 156 -7.04 0.65 6.43
CA LEU A 156 -5.91 1.10 7.25
C LEU A 156 -6.41 2.15 8.23
N TYR A 157 -6.60 1.77 9.49
CA TYR A 157 -7.00 2.71 10.54
C TYR A 157 -5.78 3.42 11.11
N ALA A 158 -5.76 4.75 10.99
CA ALA A 158 -4.69 5.61 11.45
C ALA A 158 -5.27 6.86 12.16
N GLY A 159 -6.23 6.61 13.06
CA GLY A 159 -6.95 7.63 13.82
C GLY A 159 -6.78 7.49 15.33
N ASN A 160 -7.67 8.13 16.10
CA ASN A 160 -7.64 8.18 17.55
C ASN A 160 -7.34 6.81 18.19
N ARG A 161 -6.20 6.74 18.90
CA ARG A 161 -5.74 5.49 19.54
C ARG A 161 -6.68 4.98 20.63
N ALA A 162 -7.48 5.87 21.24
CA ALA A 162 -8.31 5.54 22.40
C ALA A 162 -9.42 4.53 22.08
N ILE A 163 -9.76 4.38 20.80
CA ILE A 163 -10.86 3.52 20.32
C ILE A 163 -10.39 2.40 19.39
N VAL A 164 -9.10 2.08 19.39
CA VAL A 164 -8.54 1.03 18.51
C VAL A 164 -9.19 -0.32 18.79
N ASP A 165 -9.47 -0.63 20.06
CA ASP A 165 -10.10 -1.89 20.45
C ASP A 165 -11.52 -2.01 19.88
N GLU A 166 -12.31 -0.94 19.96
CA GLU A 166 -13.66 -0.86 19.41
C GLU A 166 -13.66 -0.89 17.88
N ILE A 167 -12.73 -0.20 17.23
CA ILE A 167 -12.56 -0.24 15.77
C ILE A 167 -12.22 -1.65 15.32
N THR A 168 -11.30 -2.31 16.02
CA THR A 168 -10.89 -3.69 15.75
C THR A 168 -12.06 -4.65 15.90
N LEU A 169 -12.86 -4.49 16.95
CA LEU A 169 -14.05 -5.31 17.16
C LEU A 169 -15.11 -5.10 16.08
N LEU A 170 -15.37 -3.85 15.70
CA LEU A 170 -16.35 -3.50 14.67
C LEU A 170 -15.93 -4.02 13.29
N LEU A 171 -14.65 -3.90 12.93
CA LEU A 171 -14.14 -4.24 11.60
C LEU A 171 -13.43 -5.61 11.56
N LYS A 172 -13.67 -6.48 12.54
CA LYS A 172 -13.02 -7.80 12.67
C LYS A 172 -13.17 -8.71 11.45
N ASP A 173 -14.26 -8.55 10.69
CA ASP A 173 -14.58 -9.35 9.50
C ASP A 173 -14.08 -8.69 8.20
N LYS A 174 -13.30 -7.60 8.31
CA LYS A 174 -12.63 -6.91 7.20
C LYS A 174 -11.13 -7.14 7.26
N GLN A 175 -10.44 -6.87 6.15
CA GLN A 175 -8.99 -6.78 6.15
C GLN A 175 -8.58 -5.45 6.79
N LEU A 176 -8.34 -5.47 8.10
CA LEU A 176 -8.02 -4.30 8.91
C LEU A 176 -6.54 -4.30 9.29
N GLU A 177 -5.87 -3.17 9.07
CA GLU A 177 -4.54 -2.88 9.57
C GLU A 177 -4.59 -1.64 10.47
N ILE A 178 -3.86 -1.68 11.58
CA ILE A 178 -3.77 -0.56 12.53
C ILE A 178 -2.41 0.11 12.38
N ALA A 179 -2.42 1.43 12.23
CA ALA A 179 -1.23 2.27 12.22
C ALA A 179 -1.31 3.36 13.30
N PRO A 180 -0.16 3.96 13.68
CA PRO A 180 -0.17 5.16 14.51
C PRO A 180 -1.05 6.27 13.90
N ASN A 181 -1.69 7.05 14.76
CA ASN A 181 -2.52 8.17 14.32
C ASN A 181 -1.70 9.15 13.47
N ILE A 182 -2.22 9.53 12.31
CA ILE A 182 -1.57 10.46 11.38
C ILE A 182 -1.56 11.89 11.94
N LEU A 183 -2.53 12.25 12.79
CA LEU A 183 -2.58 13.56 13.45
C LEU A 183 -2.93 13.37 14.93
N PRO A 184 -1.97 12.89 15.76
CA PRO A 184 -2.22 12.59 17.16
C PRO A 184 -2.51 13.85 17.99
N ARG A 185 -1.99 15.01 17.58
CA ARG A 185 -2.20 16.32 18.20
C ARG A 185 -2.30 17.41 17.13
N ILE A 186 -3.08 18.46 17.38
CA ILE A 186 -3.29 19.56 16.41
C ILE A 186 -2.07 20.50 16.36
N ASP A 187 -1.41 20.71 17.49
CA ASP A 187 -0.28 21.62 17.68
C ASP A 187 1.08 20.98 17.37
N SER A 188 1.11 19.69 17.05
CA SER A 188 2.32 18.94 16.70
C SER A 188 1.96 17.85 15.69
N PRO A 189 1.67 18.24 14.43
CA PRO A 189 1.31 17.32 13.35
C PRO A 189 2.47 16.43 12.90
#